data_AF-Q47UH7-F1
#
_entry.id   AF-Q47UH7-F1
#
_cell.length_a   1.000
_cell.length_b   1.000
_cell.length_c   1.000
_cell.angle_alpha   90.00
_cell.angle_beta   90.00
_cell.angle_gamma   90.00
#
_symmetry.space_group_name_H-M   'P 1'
#
loop_
_entity.id
_entity.type
_entity.pdbx_description
1 polymer ?
#
loop_
_entity_poly.entity_id
_entity_poly.type
_entity_poly.pdbx_seq_one_letter_code
_entity_poly.pdbx_strand_id
1 'polypeptide(L)'
;MKTLHLNATLLLIGISTALLGLSILLLGSHKHITLTTDFYLISDILPAQVFNSIAAFAFISSAVLAFLSIKQPNFRSILGYLLIAISIVPLGSLLSDSMWIASMGGFPVIGSGQGVIKYFALLSIGMLLVKRTFSPLITAWISILPVLLVLLWIGGMKFTLLEAQGIEGLVKSSPFMGWLYNIFSIQTTSNIIGVYDLIAVVMLILAIYSPKLTVPAILMSGMVFVVTQTFLISFSGSLSSETLLSTTGHFLIKDLWFLACLFFYYSAVQKLPRKA
;
A
#
# COMPACT_ATOMS: atom_id res chain seq x y z
N MET A 1 21.05 5.28 0.85
CA MET A 1 20.38 4.37 1.78
C MET A 1 21.35 3.29 2.19
N LYS A 2 21.35 2.84 3.45
CA LYS A 2 22.19 1.70 3.88
C LYS A 2 21.78 0.46 3.07
N THR A 3 22.74 -0.41 2.74
CA THR A 3 22.51 -1.63 1.94
C THR A 3 21.41 -2.51 2.53
N LEU A 4 21.38 -2.65 3.86
CA LEU A 4 20.37 -3.43 4.57
C LEU A 4 18.94 -2.95 4.28
N HIS A 5 18.67 -1.65 4.38
CA HIS A 5 17.33 -1.10 4.16
C HIS A 5 16.91 -1.20 2.69
N LEU A 6 17.86 -1.07 1.75
CA LEU A 6 17.58 -1.27 0.34
C LEU A 6 17.22 -2.72 0.04
N ASN A 7 17.98 -3.67 0.58
CA ASN A 7 17.70 -5.09 0.39
C ASN A 7 16.35 -5.48 1.01
N ALA A 8 16.02 -4.95 2.19
CA ALA A 8 14.71 -5.14 2.80
C ALA A 8 13.58 -4.56 1.93
N THR A 9 13.76 -3.36 1.39
CA THR A 9 12.82 -2.73 0.44
C THR A 9 12.60 -3.61 -0.79
N LEU A 10 13.68 -4.08 -1.42
CA LEU A 10 13.61 -4.94 -2.60
C LEU A 10 12.96 -6.30 -2.29
N LEU A 11 13.20 -6.85 -1.10
CA LEU A 11 12.56 -8.08 -0.64
C LEU A 11 11.05 -7.89 -0.46
N LEU A 12 10.63 -6.81 0.19
CA LEU A 12 9.21 -6.48 0.39
C LEU A 12 8.48 -6.29 -0.95
N ILE A 13 9.10 -5.56 -1.89
CA ILE A 13 8.57 -5.41 -3.26
C ILE A 13 8.50 -6.78 -3.92
N GLY A 14 9.60 -7.55 -3.92
CA GLY A 14 9.67 -8.85 -4.58
C GLY A 14 8.61 -9.84 -4.10
N ILE A 15 8.45 -9.97 -2.78
CA ILE A 15 7.43 -10.85 -2.17
C ILE A 15 6.02 -10.38 -2.51
N SER A 16 5.72 -9.10 -2.28
CA SER A 16 4.37 -8.57 -2.53
C SER A 16 3.96 -8.67 -4.00
N THR A 17 4.84 -8.31 -4.94
CA THR A 17 4.53 -8.38 -6.37
C THR A 17 4.53 -9.82 -6.88
N ALA A 18 5.33 -10.74 -6.30
CA ALA A 18 5.24 -12.16 -6.63
C ALA A 18 3.86 -12.73 -6.24
N LEU A 19 3.44 -12.51 -5.00
CA LEU A 19 2.17 -13.03 -4.49
C LEU A 19 0.97 -12.41 -5.24
N LEU A 20 1.00 -11.10 -5.50
CA LEU A 20 -0.03 -10.44 -6.31
C LEU A 20 -0.04 -10.97 -7.75
N GLY A 21 1.12 -11.07 -8.40
CA GLY A 21 1.22 -11.52 -9.78
C GLY A 21 0.74 -12.97 -9.96
N LEU A 22 1.18 -13.88 -9.08
CA LEU A 22 0.72 -15.27 -9.07
C LEU A 22 -0.78 -15.35 -8.78
N SER A 23 -1.27 -14.56 -7.82
CA SER A 23 -2.68 -14.56 -7.48
C SER A 23 -3.56 -14.06 -8.63
N ILE A 24 -3.21 -12.93 -9.26
CA ILE A 24 -3.93 -12.37 -10.42
C ILE A 24 -3.92 -13.35 -11.60
N LEU A 25 -2.83 -14.09 -11.81
CA LEU A 25 -2.74 -15.10 -12.87
C LEU A 25 -3.77 -16.22 -12.69
N LEU A 26 -4.03 -16.61 -11.43
CA LEU A 26 -4.97 -17.67 -11.08
C LEU A 26 -6.42 -17.20 -10.97
N LEU A 27 -6.66 -15.93 -10.60
CA LEU A 27 -7.98 -15.39 -10.25
C LEU A 27 -8.97 -15.24 -11.42
N GLY A 28 -8.51 -15.30 -12.67
CA GLY A 28 -9.35 -14.95 -13.82
C GLY A 28 -9.78 -13.47 -13.76
N SER A 29 -10.95 -13.11 -14.32
CA SER A 29 -11.49 -11.73 -14.39
C SER A 29 -11.52 -11.02 -13.03
N HIS A 30 -10.54 -10.15 -12.77
CA HIS A 30 -10.40 -9.46 -11.49
C HIS A 30 -11.16 -8.13 -11.50
N LYS A 31 -12.09 -7.92 -10.55
CA LYS A 31 -12.96 -6.73 -10.49
C LYS A 31 -12.20 -5.40 -10.63
N HIS A 32 -11.07 -5.23 -9.94
CA HIS A 32 -10.29 -3.99 -10.04
C HIS A 32 -9.61 -3.77 -11.40
N ILE A 33 -9.30 -4.85 -12.12
CA ILE A 33 -8.73 -4.75 -13.47
C ILE A 33 -9.84 -4.33 -14.43
N THR A 34 -11.01 -4.98 -14.34
CA THR A 34 -12.19 -4.59 -15.13
C THR A 34 -12.60 -3.13 -14.88
N LEU A 35 -12.70 -2.70 -13.62
CA LEU A 35 -13.00 -1.29 -13.30
C LEU A 35 -11.98 -0.31 -13.89
N THR A 36 -10.72 -0.72 -14.00
CA THR A 36 -9.67 0.11 -14.59
C THR A 36 -9.75 0.12 -16.11
N THR A 37 -10.02 -1.01 -16.75
CA THR A 37 -10.18 -1.09 -18.21
C THR A 37 -11.46 -0.40 -18.67
N ASP A 38 -12.53 -0.44 -17.87
CA ASP A 38 -13.78 0.28 -18.10
C ASP A 38 -13.54 1.79 -18.09
N PHE A 39 -12.78 2.29 -17.10
CA PHE A 39 -12.41 3.70 -17.01
C PHE A 39 -11.65 4.19 -18.25
N TYR A 40 -10.75 3.37 -18.78
CA TYR A 40 -10.00 3.70 -20.00
C TYR A 40 -10.76 3.39 -21.30
N LEU A 41 -12.00 2.89 -21.23
CA LEU A 41 -12.81 2.50 -22.38
C LEU A 41 -12.12 1.44 -23.27
N ILE A 42 -11.35 0.53 -22.65
CA ILE A 42 -10.61 -0.53 -23.36
C ILE A 42 -11.14 -1.94 -23.07
N SER A 43 -12.17 -2.09 -22.24
CA SER A 43 -12.74 -3.40 -21.88
C SER A 43 -13.29 -4.18 -23.07
N ASP A 44 -13.78 -3.49 -24.11
CA ASP A 44 -14.32 -4.12 -25.31
C ASP A 44 -13.24 -4.48 -26.34
N ILE A 45 -12.00 -4.03 -26.13
CA ILE A 45 -10.90 -4.24 -27.10
C ILE A 45 -10.30 -5.64 -26.94
N LEU A 46 -10.17 -6.13 -25.71
CA LEU A 46 -9.58 -7.43 -25.40
C LEU A 46 -10.37 -8.13 -24.30
N PRO A 47 -10.43 -9.47 -24.28
CA PRO A 47 -11.03 -10.21 -23.18
C PRO A 47 -10.39 -9.85 -21.84
N ALA A 48 -11.18 -9.78 -20.76
CA ALA A 48 -10.69 -9.46 -19.41
C ALA A 48 -9.52 -10.35 -18.96
N GLN A 49 -9.53 -11.63 -19.37
CA GLN A 49 -8.45 -12.58 -19.10
C GLN A 49 -7.09 -12.13 -19.63
N VAL A 50 -7.06 -11.42 -20.78
CA VAL A 50 -5.83 -10.88 -21.38
C VAL A 50 -5.30 -9.73 -20.53
N PHE A 51 -6.16 -8.80 -20.10
CA PHE A 51 -5.75 -7.72 -19.20
C PHE A 51 -5.23 -8.24 -17.86
N ASN A 52 -5.85 -9.29 -17.31
CA ASN A 52 -5.34 -9.95 -16.11
C ASN A 52 -3.96 -10.56 -16.34
N SER A 53 -3.76 -11.23 -17.48
CA SER A 53 -2.48 -11.85 -17.83
C SER A 53 -1.38 -10.80 -17.99
N ILE A 54 -1.69 -9.65 -18.58
CA ILE A 54 -0.77 -8.51 -18.69
C ILE A 54 -0.41 -7.98 -17.29
N ALA A 55 -1.39 -7.76 -16.43
CA ALA A 55 -1.17 -7.30 -15.06
C ALA A 55 -0.33 -8.31 -14.25
N ALA A 56 -0.68 -9.59 -14.31
CA ALA A 56 0.05 -10.68 -13.67
C ALA A 56 1.52 -10.72 -14.14
N PHE A 57 1.75 -10.67 -15.46
CA PHE A 57 3.08 -10.66 -16.04
C PHE A 57 3.92 -9.46 -15.58
N ALA A 58 3.31 -8.27 -15.50
CA ALA A 58 3.98 -7.06 -15.03
C ALA A 58 4.39 -7.18 -13.55
N PHE A 59 3.52 -7.73 -12.71
CA PHE A 59 3.83 -7.98 -11.29
C PHE A 59 4.89 -9.07 -11.08
N ILE A 60 4.82 -10.18 -11.82
CA ILE A 60 5.83 -11.25 -11.77
C ILE A 60 7.19 -10.72 -12.26
N SER A 61 7.20 -9.95 -13.35
CA SER A 61 8.41 -9.31 -13.86
C SER A 61 9.01 -8.33 -12.85
N SER A 62 8.17 -7.56 -12.14
CA SER A 62 8.59 -6.70 -11.03
C SER A 62 9.22 -7.52 -9.90
N ALA A 63 8.67 -8.68 -9.57
CA ALA A 63 9.21 -9.56 -8.55
C ALA A 63 10.61 -10.06 -8.92
N VAL A 64 10.76 -10.59 -10.14
CA VAL A 64 12.06 -11.06 -10.66
C VAL A 64 13.09 -9.93 -10.63
N LEU A 65 12.73 -8.75 -11.16
CA LEU A 65 13.63 -7.59 -11.16
C LEU A 65 13.98 -7.12 -9.74
N ALA A 66 13.05 -7.19 -8.78
CA ALA A 66 13.30 -6.87 -7.38
C ALA A 66 14.33 -7.82 -6.75
N PHE A 67 14.18 -9.13 -6.93
CA PHE A 67 15.15 -10.10 -6.42
C PHE A 67 16.52 -9.98 -7.10
N LEU A 68 16.56 -9.81 -8.43
CA LEU A 68 17.81 -9.59 -9.16
C LEU A 68 18.51 -8.30 -8.70
N SER A 69 17.75 -7.24 -8.42
CA SER A 69 18.25 -5.93 -7.97
C SER A 69 18.99 -5.96 -6.63
N ILE A 70 18.80 -7.02 -5.82
CA ILE A 70 19.51 -7.22 -4.55
C ILE A 70 21.00 -7.46 -4.83
N LYS A 71 21.33 -8.35 -5.77
CA LYS A 71 22.71 -8.69 -6.15
C LYS A 71 23.25 -7.81 -7.27
N GLN A 72 22.38 -7.34 -8.17
CA GLN A 72 22.76 -6.65 -9.40
C GLN A 72 22.12 -5.26 -9.46
N PRO A 73 22.84 -4.18 -9.06
CA PRO A 73 22.30 -2.82 -8.99
C PRO A 73 21.76 -2.23 -10.29
N ASN A 74 22.14 -2.80 -11.45
CA ASN A 74 21.76 -2.32 -12.78
C ASN A 74 20.26 -2.50 -13.06
N PHE A 75 19.62 -3.51 -12.46
CA PHE A 75 18.19 -3.75 -12.63
C PHE A 75 17.28 -2.79 -11.84
N ARG A 76 17.83 -2.02 -10.91
CA ARG A 76 17.03 -1.15 -10.02
C ARG A 76 16.28 -0.08 -10.78
N SER A 77 16.89 0.55 -11.79
CA SER A 77 16.23 1.58 -12.58
C SER A 77 15.14 0.98 -13.48
N ILE A 78 15.38 -0.21 -14.04
CA ILE A 78 14.40 -0.95 -14.85
C ILE A 78 13.18 -1.32 -13.99
N LEU A 79 13.43 -1.87 -12.80
CA LEU A 79 12.39 -2.10 -11.80
C LEU A 79 11.62 -0.80 -11.52
N GLY A 80 12.33 0.30 -11.29
CA GLY A 80 11.71 1.59 -10.99
C GLY A 80 10.74 2.05 -12.08
N TYR A 81 11.14 1.99 -13.36
CA TYR A 81 10.25 2.32 -14.48
C TYR A 81 9.03 1.39 -14.57
N LEU A 82 9.23 0.08 -14.34
CA LEU A 82 8.14 -0.88 -14.35
C LEU A 82 7.14 -0.62 -13.22
N LEU A 83 7.61 -0.33 -12.00
CA LEU A 83 6.75 0.02 -10.87
C LEU A 83 5.95 1.31 -11.13
N ILE A 84 6.57 2.32 -11.76
CA ILE A 84 5.89 3.54 -12.18
C ILE A 84 4.76 3.17 -13.17
N ALA A 85 5.07 2.42 -14.23
CA ALA A 85 4.09 2.03 -15.23
C ALA A 85 2.90 1.26 -14.64
N ILE A 86 3.17 0.27 -13.77
CA ILE A 86 2.15 -0.53 -13.09
C ILE A 86 1.30 0.33 -12.14
N SER A 87 1.87 1.35 -11.53
CA SER A 87 1.16 2.20 -10.58
C SER A 87 0.24 3.23 -11.25
N ILE A 88 0.65 3.82 -12.37
CA ILE A 88 -0.11 4.92 -13.00
C ILE A 88 -1.46 4.45 -13.54
N VAL A 89 -1.52 3.25 -14.12
CA VAL A 89 -2.74 2.70 -14.73
C VAL A 89 -3.89 2.61 -13.71
N PRO A 90 -3.78 1.90 -12.59
CA PRO A 90 -4.84 1.90 -11.58
C PRO A 90 -5.01 3.28 -10.92
N LEU A 91 -3.94 4.07 -10.71
CA LEU A 91 -4.11 5.41 -10.13
C LEU A 91 -4.95 6.34 -11.01
N GLY A 92 -4.89 6.21 -12.33
CA GLY A 92 -5.75 6.97 -13.25
C GLY A 92 -7.23 6.66 -13.05
N SER A 93 -7.58 5.41 -12.73
CA SER A 93 -8.97 5.02 -12.52
C SER A 93 -9.58 5.58 -11.22
N LEU A 94 -8.80 6.22 -10.34
CA LEU A 94 -9.34 7.02 -9.22
C LEU A 94 -10.25 8.14 -9.67
N LEU A 95 -10.11 8.65 -10.90
CA LEU A 95 -11.00 9.68 -11.42
C LEU A 95 -12.41 9.15 -11.74
N SER A 96 -12.63 7.84 -11.68
CA SER A 96 -13.92 7.21 -11.89
C SER A 96 -14.84 7.31 -10.67
N ASP A 97 -16.12 7.58 -10.90
CA ASP A 97 -17.16 7.53 -9.86
C ASP A 97 -17.27 6.15 -9.19
N SER A 98 -16.89 5.07 -9.90
CA SER A 98 -16.89 3.70 -9.38
C SER A 98 -15.86 3.44 -8.26
N MET A 99 -14.93 4.36 -8.04
CA MET A 99 -13.95 4.30 -6.94
C MET A 99 -14.49 4.90 -5.64
N TRP A 100 -15.57 5.67 -5.73
CA TRP A 100 -16.19 6.40 -4.62
C TRP A 100 -17.52 5.77 -4.21
N ILE A 101 -17.98 6.08 -3.00
CA ILE A 101 -19.26 5.59 -2.49
C ILE A 101 -20.33 6.66 -2.76
N ALA A 102 -21.03 6.51 -3.88
CA ALA A 102 -22.06 7.47 -4.32
C ALA A 102 -23.17 7.69 -3.27
N SER A 103 -23.57 6.63 -2.55
CA SER A 103 -24.59 6.72 -1.49
C SER A 103 -24.17 7.56 -0.28
N MET A 104 -22.88 7.87 -0.13
CA MET A 104 -22.33 8.72 0.94
C MET A 104 -21.84 10.08 0.41
N GLY A 105 -22.26 10.48 -0.80
CA GLY A 105 -21.91 11.77 -1.39
C GLY A 105 -20.79 11.73 -2.42
N GLY A 106 -20.28 10.53 -2.79
CA GLY A 106 -19.22 10.38 -3.78
C GLY A 106 -17.86 10.82 -3.25
N PHE A 107 -17.01 11.38 -4.10
CA PHE A 107 -15.69 11.88 -3.68
C PHE A 107 -15.82 12.90 -2.53
N PRO A 108 -15.03 12.78 -1.43
CA PRO A 108 -13.87 11.92 -1.25
C PRO A 108 -14.14 10.60 -0.50
N VAL A 109 -15.39 10.15 -0.37
CA VAL A 109 -15.73 8.94 0.39
C VAL A 109 -15.34 7.70 -0.41
N ILE A 110 -14.26 7.04 0.02
CA ILE A 110 -13.55 6.05 -0.78
C ILE A 110 -14.05 4.62 -0.55
N GLY A 111 -14.43 3.95 -1.64
CA GLY A 111 -14.91 2.56 -1.64
C GLY A 111 -13.86 1.64 -2.24
N SER A 112 -14.12 1.14 -3.46
CA SER A 112 -13.17 0.29 -4.19
C SER A 112 -11.81 0.98 -4.43
N GLY A 113 -11.79 2.32 -4.44
CA GLY A 113 -10.58 3.14 -4.54
C GLY A 113 -9.57 2.90 -3.41
N GLN A 114 -9.95 2.34 -2.25
CA GLN A 114 -9.02 2.09 -1.15
C GLN A 114 -7.86 1.18 -1.57
N GLY A 115 -8.12 0.17 -2.41
CA GLY A 115 -7.08 -0.70 -2.95
C GLY A 115 -6.24 -0.04 -4.04
N VAL A 116 -6.75 1.03 -4.64
CA VAL A 116 -6.13 1.79 -5.74
C VAL A 116 -5.18 2.86 -5.20
N ILE A 117 -5.56 3.59 -4.16
CA ILE A 117 -4.68 4.61 -3.55
C ILE A 117 -3.36 4.01 -3.03
N LYS A 118 -3.31 2.70 -2.74
CA LYS A 118 -2.06 2.05 -2.33
C LYS A 118 -0.99 2.03 -3.43
N TYR A 119 -1.36 2.15 -4.70
CA TYR A 119 -0.39 2.22 -5.81
C TYR A 119 0.46 3.49 -5.78
N PHE A 120 0.07 4.54 -5.05
CA PHE A 120 0.95 5.69 -4.80
C PHE A 120 2.28 5.28 -4.13
N ALA A 121 2.28 4.20 -3.34
CA ALA A 121 3.50 3.65 -2.76
C ALA A 121 4.45 3.09 -3.83
N LEU A 122 3.93 2.31 -4.79
CA LEU A 122 4.75 1.82 -5.90
C LEU A 122 5.25 2.94 -6.80
N LEU A 123 4.43 3.96 -7.05
CA LEU A 123 4.84 5.15 -7.80
C LEU A 123 6.03 5.83 -7.11
N SER A 124 5.90 6.08 -5.80
CA SER A 124 6.95 6.67 -4.97
C SER A 124 8.24 5.86 -5.00
N ILE A 125 8.16 4.56 -4.71
CA ILE A 125 9.30 3.65 -4.74
C ILE A 125 9.95 3.64 -6.13
N GLY A 126 9.14 3.57 -7.19
CA GLY A 126 9.61 3.55 -8.56
C GLY A 126 10.41 4.81 -8.91
N MET A 127 9.90 5.99 -8.56
CA MET A 127 10.61 7.27 -8.71
C MET A 127 11.97 7.27 -7.98
N LEU A 128 12.01 6.77 -6.74
CA LEU A 128 13.22 6.70 -5.92
C LEU A 128 14.24 5.69 -6.43
N LEU A 129 13.79 4.62 -7.11
CA LEU A 129 14.67 3.63 -7.73
C LEU A 129 15.23 4.11 -9.08
N VAL A 130 14.44 4.86 -9.86
CA VAL A 130 14.88 5.47 -11.12
C VAL A 130 15.90 6.58 -10.86
N LYS A 131 15.56 7.55 -10.01
CA LYS A 131 16.36 8.75 -9.80
C LYS A 131 17.02 8.74 -8.42
N ARG A 132 18.31 8.38 -8.41
CA ARG A 132 19.09 8.21 -7.17
C ARG A 132 19.55 9.52 -6.50
N THR A 133 19.35 10.68 -7.13
CA THR A 133 19.98 11.97 -6.76
C THR A 133 18.99 13.06 -6.34
N PHE A 134 17.85 12.70 -5.74
CA PHE A 134 17.02 13.71 -5.06
C PHE A 134 17.70 14.26 -3.80
N SER A 135 17.38 15.49 -3.42
CA SER A 135 17.78 16.03 -2.12
C SER A 135 17.18 15.18 -0.99
N PRO A 136 17.78 15.16 0.21
CA PRO A 136 17.21 14.42 1.35
C PRO A 136 15.77 14.83 1.66
N LEU A 137 15.45 16.12 1.57
CA LEU A 137 14.10 16.63 1.83
C LEU A 137 13.09 16.14 0.78
N ILE A 138 13.45 16.19 -0.50
CA ILE A 138 12.58 15.69 -1.58
C ILE A 138 12.38 14.18 -1.43
N THR A 139 13.45 13.43 -1.11
CA THR A 139 13.37 12.00 -0.87
C THR A 139 12.43 11.67 0.30
N ALA A 140 12.50 12.43 1.39
CA ALA A 140 11.63 12.26 2.54
C ALA A 140 10.15 12.48 2.16
N TRP A 141 9.84 13.55 1.42
CA TRP A 141 8.48 13.82 0.98
C TRP A 141 7.95 12.79 -0.03
N ILE A 142 8.73 12.43 -1.05
CA ILE A 142 8.35 11.40 -2.03
C ILE A 142 8.03 10.10 -1.31
N SER A 143 8.89 9.68 -0.37
CA SER A 143 8.71 8.42 0.36
C SER A 143 7.50 8.45 1.30
N ILE A 144 7.22 9.56 1.99
CA ILE A 144 6.18 9.57 3.02
C ILE A 144 4.79 9.97 2.53
N LEU A 145 4.68 10.74 1.44
CA LEU A 145 3.38 11.15 0.89
C LEU A 145 2.38 9.98 0.70
N PRO A 146 2.74 8.82 0.11
CA PRO A 146 1.80 7.69 0.01
C PRO A 146 1.36 7.14 1.38
N VAL A 147 2.25 7.15 2.37
CA VAL A 147 1.97 6.70 3.74
C VAL A 147 0.98 7.66 4.40
N LEU A 148 1.22 8.97 4.31
CA LEU A 148 0.33 9.99 4.84
C LEU A 148 -1.05 9.91 4.20
N LEU A 149 -1.11 9.73 2.87
CA LEU A 149 -2.35 9.65 2.11
C LEU A 149 -3.21 8.49 2.59
N VAL A 150 -2.64 7.27 2.71
CA VAL A 150 -3.42 6.09 3.12
C VAL A 150 -3.84 6.15 4.58
N LEU A 151 -2.96 6.58 5.49
CA LEU A 151 -3.31 6.71 6.90
C LEU A 151 -4.36 7.81 7.13
N LEU A 152 -4.26 8.94 6.43
CA LEU A 152 -5.24 10.02 6.53
C LEU A 152 -6.59 9.61 5.94
N TRP A 153 -6.58 9.03 4.74
CA TRP A 153 -7.81 8.77 4.00
C TRP A 153 -8.54 7.52 4.52
N ILE A 154 -7.85 6.38 4.61
CA ILE A 154 -8.46 5.16 5.16
C ILE A 154 -8.69 5.30 6.67
N GLY A 155 -7.76 5.93 7.39
CA GLY A 155 -7.96 6.24 8.82
C GLY A 155 -9.15 7.17 9.05
N GLY A 156 -9.37 8.16 8.17
CA GLY A 156 -10.56 9.02 8.19
C GLY A 156 -11.86 8.25 7.92
N MET A 157 -11.84 7.25 7.04
CA MET A 157 -13.01 6.40 6.79
C MET A 157 -13.45 5.61 8.03
N LYS A 158 -12.53 5.30 8.96
CA LYS A 158 -12.83 4.50 10.18
C LYS A 158 -13.83 5.15 11.13
N PHE A 159 -14.09 6.45 10.98
CA PHE A 159 -15.14 7.15 11.72
C PHE A 159 -16.55 6.93 11.13
N THR A 160 -16.67 6.19 10.03
CA THR A 160 -17.94 5.80 9.42
C THR A 160 -18.35 4.39 9.84
N LEU A 161 -19.66 4.13 9.86
CA LEU A 161 -20.20 2.80 10.16
C LEU A 161 -19.80 1.76 9.10
N LEU A 162 -19.78 2.16 7.82
CA LEU A 162 -19.44 1.28 6.72
C LEU A 162 -18.02 0.73 6.87
N GLU A 163 -17.04 1.58 7.18
CA GLU A 163 -15.67 1.15 7.41
C GLU A 163 -15.53 0.33 8.69
N ALA A 164 -16.24 0.71 9.77
CA ALA A 164 -16.22 -0.02 11.03
C ALA A 164 -16.70 -1.48 10.85
N GLN A 165 -17.73 -1.70 10.05
CA GLN A 165 -18.20 -3.03 9.65
C GLN A 165 -17.21 -3.71 8.70
N GLY A 166 -16.62 -2.97 7.77
CA GLY A 166 -15.63 -3.49 6.81
C GLY A 166 -14.38 -4.10 7.46
N ILE A 167 -13.93 -3.53 8.58
CA ILE A 167 -12.75 -4.02 9.30
C ILE A 167 -13.07 -5.04 10.42
N GLU A 168 -14.35 -5.27 10.73
CA GLU A 168 -14.75 -6.07 11.90
C GLU A 168 -14.14 -7.47 11.87
N GLY A 169 -14.30 -8.18 10.74
CA GLY A 169 -13.77 -9.53 10.58
C GLY A 169 -12.25 -9.60 10.73
N LEU A 170 -11.54 -8.59 10.20
CA LEU A 170 -10.09 -8.48 10.29
C LEU A 170 -9.65 -8.31 11.75
N VAL A 171 -10.22 -7.32 12.44
CA VAL A 171 -9.88 -6.99 13.83
C VAL A 171 -10.24 -8.15 14.76
N LYS A 172 -11.42 -8.76 14.60
CA LYS A 172 -11.89 -9.88 15.43
C LYS A 172 -11.00 -11.10 15.33
N SER A 173 -10.46 -11.36 14.13
CA SER A 173 -9.54 -12.47 13.90
C SER A 173 -8.12 -12.21 14.41
N SER A 174 -7.77 -10.95 14.71
CA SER A 174 -6.40 -10.55 15.01
C SER A 174 -5.92 -11.02 16.39
N PRO A 175 -4.72 -11.62 16.50
CA PRO A 175 -4.13 -11.92 17.80
C PRO A 175 -3.76 -10.66 18.61
N PHE A 176 -3.58 -9.52 17.94
CA PHE A 176 -3.16 -8.26 18.58
C PHE A 176 -4.32 -7.34 18.92
N MET A 177 -5.43 -7.44 18.19
CA MET A 177 -6.55 -6.50 18.28
C MET A 177 -7.89 -7.15 18.65
N GLY A 178 -8.03 -8.48 18.56
CA GLY A 178 -9.32 -9.15 18.78
C GLY A 178 -9.92 -8.89 20.16
N TRP A 179 -9.08 -8.67 21.17
CA TRP A 179 -9.51 -8.31 22.53
C TRP A 179 -10.24 -6.97 22.61
N LEU A 180 -10.04 -6.05 21.66
CA LEU A 180 -10.70 -4.74 21.69
C LEU A 180 -12.23 -4.89 21.66
N TYR A 181 -12.76 -5.88 20.95
CA TYR A 181 -14.21 -6.12 20.90
C TYR A 181 -14.78 -6.76 22.17
N ASN A 182 -13.95 -7.18 23.12
CA ASN A 182 -14.43 -7.59 24.44
C ASN A 182 -14.72 -6.39 25.36
N ILE A 183 -14.20 -5.20 25.00
CA ILE A 183 -14.25 -3.99 25.84
C ILE A 183 -15.02 -2.87 25.12
N PHE A 184 -14.88 -2.76 23.80
CA PHE A 184 -15.40 -1.68 22.98
C PHE A 184 -16.37 -2.19 21.91
N SER A 185 -17.30 -1.33 21.50
CA SER A 185 -18.19 -1.61 20.37
C SER A 185 -17.45 -1.61 19.04
N ILE A 186 -18.10 -2.13 17.98
CA ILE A 186 -17.55 -2.14 16.62
C ILE A 186 -17.09 -0.74 16.18
N GLN A 187 -17.95 0.26 16.37
CA GLN A 187 -17.64 1.65 16.01
C GLN A 187 -16.54 2.25 16.88
N THR A 188 -16.57 2.02 18.20
CA THR A 188 -15.56 2.60 19.10
C THR A 188 -14.17 2.04 18.80
N THR A 189 -14.05 0.73 18.56
CA THR A 189 -12.78 0.12 18.12
C THR A 189 -12.29 0.71 16.80
N SER A 190 -13.19 0.89 15.83
CA SER A 190 -12.84 1.52 14.55
C SER A 190 -12.33 2.95 14.74
N ASN A 191 -13.02 3.76 15.56
CA ASN A 191 -12.61 5.12 15.89
C ASN A 191 -11.23 5.16 16.57
N ILE A 192 -10.93 4.23 17.50
CA ILE A 192 -9.61 4.15 18.17
C ILE A 192 -8.50 3.93 17.13
N ILE A 193 -8.71 3.00 16.19
CA ILE A 193 -7.74 2.74 15.12
C ILE A 193 -7.62 3.98 14.21
N GLY A 194 -8.73 4.64 13.88
CA GLY A 194 -8.72 5.90 13.11
C GLY A 194 -7.91 7.01 13.79
N VAL A 195 -8.10 7.21 15.09
CA VAL A 195 -7.30 8.17 15.88
C VAL A 195 -5.82 7.80 15.86
N TYR A 196 -5.49 6.51 16.01
CA TYR A 196 -4.11 6.03 15.92
C TYR A 196 -3.47 6.39 14.56
N ASP A 197 -4.19 6.15 13.46
CA ASP A 197 -3.71 6.47 12.11
C ASP A 197 -3.47 7.98 11.93
N LEU A 198 -4.39 8.82 12.42
CA LEU A 198 -4.26 10.28 12.34
C LEU A 198 -3.10 10.82 13.19
N ILE A 199 -2.86 10.26 14.38
CA ILE A 199 -1.69 10.62 15.19
C ILE A 199 -0.41 10.22 14.45
N ALA A 200 -0.37 9.05 13.82
CA ALA A 200 0.79 8.59 13.06
C ALA A 200 1.10 9.54 11.88
N VAL A 201 0.08 10.06 11.18
CA VAL A 201 0.23 11.10 10.14
C VAL A 201 0.91 12.34 10.70
N VAL A 202 0.42 12.88 11.82
CA VAL A 202 1.00 14.08 12.44
C VAL A 202 2.45 13.84 12.86
N MET A 203 2.74 12.70 13.50
CA MET A 203 4.11 12.39 13.94
C MET A 203 5.08 12.23 12.77
N LEU A 204 4.65 11.63 11.66
CA LEU A 204 5.48 11.50 10.46
C LEU A 204 5.83 12.87 9.86
N ILE A 205 4.89 13.79 9.80
CA ILE A 205 5.14 15.16 9.31
C ILE A 205 6.11 15.88 10.26
N LEU A 206 5.87 15.81 11.57
CA LEU A 206 6.74 16.45 12.57
C LEU A 206 8.16 15.86 12.58
N ALA A 207 8.31 14.57 12.27
CA ALA A 207 9.61 13.90 12.18
C ALA A 207 10.53 14.45 11.09
N ILE A 208 9.99 15.11 10.05
CA ILE A 208 10.80 15.80 9.04
C ILE A 208 11.58 16.96 9.66
N TYR A 209 10.98 17.62 10.66
CA TYR A 209 11.55 18.80 11.32
C TYR A 209 12.26 18.47 12.63
N SER A 210 11.95 17.34 13.26
CA SER A 210 12.49 16.93 14.55
C SER A 210 13.08 15.52 14.51
N PRO A 211 14.42 15.38 14.54
CA PRO A 211 15.09 14.08 14.49
C PRO A 211 14.63 13.12 15.59
N LYS A 212 14.29 13.65 16.78
CA LYS A 212 13.84 12.88 17.95
C LYS A 212 12.54 12.13 17.69
N LEU A 213 11.68 12.65 16.80
CA LEU A 213 10.39 12.04 16.46
C LEU A 213 10.48 10.98 15.37
N THR A 214 11.62 10.88 14.65
CA THR A 214 11.77 9.97 13.51
C THR A 214 11.49 8.51 13.86
N VAL A 215 12.12 8.01 14.91
CA VAL A 215 11.97 6.60 15.30
C VAL A 215 10.56 6.31 15.83
N PRO A 216 9.99 7.10 16.77
CA PRO A 216 8.61 6.92 17.20
C PRO A 216 7.59 6.98 16.06
N ALA A 217 7.73 7.94 15.13
CA ALA A 217 6.83 8.09 13.99
C ALA A 217 6.86 6.87 13.06
N ILE A 218 8.06 6.39 12.73
CA ILE A 218 8.23 5.23 11.85
C ILE A 218 7.74 3.95 12.54
N LEU A 219 7.99 3.79 13.84
CA LEU A 219 7.50 2.62 14.58
C LEU A 219 5.97 2.61 14.66
N MET A 220 5.35 3.76 14.94
CA MET A 220 3.89 3.87 15.00
C MET A 220 3.24 3.55 13.65
N SER A 221 3.68 4.21 12.58
CA SER A 221 3.16 3.93 11.23
C SER A 221 3.50 2.51 10.76
N GLY A 222 4.71 2.03 11.07
CA GLY A 222 5.15 0.68 10.75
C GLY A 222 4.30 -0.38 11.44
N MET A 223 3.89 -0.16 12.69
CA MET A 223 3.01 -1.06 13.41
C MET A 223 1.64 -1.22 12.73
N VAL A 224 1.07 -0.16 12.14
CA VAL A 224 -0.17 -0.28 11.35
C VAL A 224 0.00 -1.33 10.27
N PHE A 225 1.03 -1.19 9.43
CA PHE A 225 1.26 -2.08 8.30
C PHE A 225 1.70 -3.47 8.72
N VAL A 226 2.45 -3.60 9.82
CA VAL A 226 2.83 -4.92 10.37
C VAL A 226 1.59 -5.64 10.87
N VAL A 227 0.69 -4.98 11.61
CA VAL A 227 -0.53 -5.61 12.08
C VAL A 227 -1.45 -5.96 10.91
N THR A 228 -1.57 -5.14 9.88
CA THR A 228 -2.37 -5.52 8.70
C THR A 228 -1.81 -6.76 7.99
N GLN A 229 -0.48 -6.96 7.99
CA GLN A 229 0.07 -8.22 7.47
C GLN A 229 -0.33 -9.45 8.28
N THR A 230 -0.55 -9.30 9.59
CA THR A 230 -0.99 -10.44 10.42
C THR A 230 -2.36 -10.95 9.97
N PHE A 231 -3.20 -10.08 9.39
CA PHE A 231 -4.52 -10.46 8.89
C PHE A 231 -4.46 -11.40 7.67
N LEU A 232 -3.33 -11.45 6.94
CA LEU A 232 -3.17 -12.44 5.87
C LEU A 232 -3.22 -13.87 6.41
N ILE A 233 -2.82 -14.06 7.67
CA ILE A 233 -2.76 -15.38 8.32
C ILE A 233 -3.97 -15.56 9.25
N SER A 234 -4.34 -14.51 9.99
CA SER A 234 -5.37 -14.63 11.03
C SER A 234 -6.79 -14.61 10.47
N PHE A 235 -7.03 -13.90 9.36
CA PHE A 235 -8.35 -13.80 8.75
C PHE A 235 -8.49 -14.82 7.62
N SER A 236 -9.40 -15.79 7.80
CA SER A 236 -9.62 -16.87 6.82
C SER A 236 -10.02 -16.36 5.43
N GLY A 237 -10.71 -15.21 5.37
CA GLY A 237 -11.11 -14.57 4.11
C GLY A 237 -9.97 -13.87 3.37
N SER A 238 -8.72 -13.90 3.85
CA SER A 238 -7.56 -13.29 3.18
C SER A 238 -6.93 -14.20 2.12
N LEU A 239 -7.00 -15.52 2.32
CA LEU A 239 -6.40 -16.52 1.43
C LEU A 239 -7.48 -17.21 0.60
N SER A 240 -7.06 -17.73 -0.55
CA SER A 240 -7.93 -18.49 -1.46
C SER A 240 -7.20 -19.75 -1.91
N SER A 241 -7.87 -20.90 -1.85
CA SER A 241 -7.31 -22.17 -2.33
C SER A 241 -7.12 -22.20 -3.83
N GLU A 242 -7.92 -21.43 -4.57
CA GLU A 242 -7.88 -21.37 -6.03
C GLU A 242 -6.88 -20.32 -6.52
N THR A 243 -6.81 -19.20 -5.81
CA THR A 243 -6.20 -17.97 -6.33
C THR A 243 -5.09 -17.43 -5.44
N LEU A 244 -4.64 -18.21 -4.45
CA LEU A 244 -3.66 -17.87 -3.41
C LEU A 244 -4.13 -16.76 -2.46
N LEU A 245 -4.48 -15.59 -2.97
CA LEU A 245 -5.02 -14.46 -2.23
C LEU A 245 -6.45 -14.17 -2.69
N SER A 246 -7.30 -13.77 -1.75
CA SER A 246 -8.61 -13.17 -2.04
C SER A 246 -8.46 -11.69 -2.40
N THR A 247 -9.57 -11.02 -2.74
CA THR A 247 -9.59 -9.55 -2.89
C THR A 247 -9.11 -8.83 -1.62
N THR A 248 -9.46 -9.34 -0.44
CA THR A 248 -8.95 -8.84 0.84
C THR A 248 -7.44 -9.09 0.96
N GLY A 249 -6.96 -10.28 0.58
CA GLY A 249 -5.53 -10.59 0.54
C GLY A 249 -4.74 -9.65 -0.37
N HIS A 250 -5.30 -9.29 -1.54
CA HIS A 250 -4.71 -8.29 -2.45
C HIS A 250 -4.64 -6.91 -1.81
N PHE A 251 -5.65 -6.52 -1.03
CA PHE A 251 -5.63 -5.25 -0.31
C PHE A 251 -4.57 -5.25 0.78
N LEU A 252 -4.44 -6.33 1.55
CA LEU A 252 -3.52 -6.45 2.69
C LEU A 252 -2.06 -6.51 2.26
N ILE A 253 -1.71 -7.34 1.26
CA ILE A 253 -0.31 -7.55 0.85
C ILE A 253 0.36 -6.28 0.33
N LYS A 254 -0.43 -5.34 -0.19
CA LYS A 254 0.04 -4.02 -0.66
C LYS A 254 0.63 -3.16 0.46
N ASP A 255 0.30 -3.43 1.72
CA ASP A 255 0.84 -2.64 2.83
C ASP A 255 2.35 -2.82 3.04
N LEU A 256 2.93 -3.90 2.51
CA LEU A 256 4.38 -4.07 2.44
C LEU A 256 5.08 -2.93 1.67
N TRP A 257 4.38 -2.28 0.73
CA TRP A 257 4.92 -1.14 -0.01
C TRP A 257 5.09 0.09 0.88
N PHE A 258 4.24 0.29 1.89
CA PHE A 258 4.41 1.39 2.84
C PHE A 258 5.57 1.13 3.80
N LEU A 259 5.83 -0.11 4.19
CA LEU A 259 7.04 -0.46 4.95
C LEU A 259 8.31 -0.14 4.14
N ALA A 260 8.31 -0.43 2.84
CA ALA A 260 9.38 -0.03 1.93
C ALA A 260 9.53 1.51 1.85
N CYS A 261 8.42 2.24 1.78
CA CYS A 261 8.41 3.71 1.85
C CYS A 261 9.03 4.23 3.16
N LEU A 262 8.71 3.62 4.31
CA LEU A 262 9.27 3.99 5.62
C LEU A 262 10.79 3.79 5.68
N PHE A 263 11.35 2.78 5.00
CA PHE A 263 12.80 2.59 4.90
C PHE A 263 13.49 3.71 4.11
N PHE A 264 12.89 4.14 2.99
CA PHE A 264 13.37 5.31 2.24
C PHE A 264 13.28 6.58 3.09
N TYR A 265 12.15 6.78 3.76
CA TYR A 265 11.91 7.92 4.64
C TYR A 265 12.94 8.00 5.76
N TYR A 266 13.18 6.90 6.48
CA TYR A 266 14.23 6.83 7.50
C TYR A 266 15.59 7.23 6.94
N SER A 267 15.97 6.67 5.78
CA SER A 267 17.26 6.99 5.16
C SER A 267 17.38 8.45 4.72
N ALA A 268 16.26 9.10 4.41
CA ALA A 268 16.22 10.48 3.96
C ALA A 268 16.32 11.45 5.14
N VAL A 269 15.52 11.24 6.18
CA VAL A 269 15.48 12.11 7.37
C VAL A 269 16.81 12.10 8.13
N GLN A 270 17.51 10.96 8.19
CA GLN A 270 18.83 10.87 8.82
C GLN A 270 19.91 11.74 8.13
N LYS A 271 19.66 12.18 6.89
CA LYS A 271 20.56 13.04 6.12
C LYS A 271 20.14 14.51 6.13
N LEU A 272 19.01 14.85 6.74
CA LEU A 272 18.58 16.25 6.85
C LEU A 272 19.52 17.02 7.78
N PRO A 273 19.79 18.31 7.49
CA PRO A 273 20.55 19.15 8.39
C PRO A 273 19.83 19.24 9.73
N ARG A 274 20.56 18.98 10.82
CA ARG A 274 20.02 19.12 12.17
C ARG A 274 19.93 20.61 12.46
N LYS A 275 18.72 21.13 12.70
CA LYS A 275 18.59 22.45 13.31
C LYS A 275 19.21 22.34 14.71
N ALA A 276 20.29 23.10 14.93
CA ALA A 276 20.98 23.22 16.21
C ALA A 276 20.05 23.84 17.26
#